data_AF-A0A9Q0X587-F1
#
_entry.id   AF-A0A9Q0X587-F1
#
_cell.length_a   1.000
_cell.length_b   1.000
_cell.length_c   1.000
_cell.angle_alpha   90.00
_cell.angle_beta   90.00
_cell.angle_gamma   90.00
#
_symmetry.space_group_name_H-M   'P 1'
#
loop_
_entity.id
_entity.type
_entity.pdbx_description
1 polymer ?
#
loop_
_entity_poly.entity_id
_entity_poly.type
_entity_poly.pdbx_seq_one_letter_code
_entity_poly.pdbx_strand_id
1 'polypeptide(L)'
;MSRLSRALLYLVLAIILLSGSFPVGESAIGVNWGTISFHRLKPSTVVDLLKENKIKRVKLFDADQGALAALMGSGIEVMIGISNEMLSALSSSTDASDLWVRQNVSRYVVKGGADIRFFSFTLPLFLVSVFAFLGQFDFSQEVGMK
;
A
#
# COMPACT_ATOMS: atom_id res chain seq x y z
N MET A 1 -27.09 -28.27 -41.47
CA MET A 1 -27.08 -27.88 -40.03
C MET A 1 -28.44 -27.30 -39.64
N SER A 2 -29.11 -27.91 -38.66
CA SER A 2 -30.43 -27.48 -38.16
C SER A 2 -30.35 -26.07 -37.54
N ARG A 3 -31.48 -25.35 -37.50
CA ARG A 3 -31.57 -24.01 -36.88
C ARG A 3 -31.12 -24.04 -35.40
N LEU A 4 -31.41 -25.15 -34.71
CA LEU A 4 -30.98 -25.45 -33.34
C LEU A 4 -29.45 -25.50 -33.19
N SER A 5 -28.75 -26.14 -34.12
CA SER A 5 -27.29 -26.26 -34.07
C SER A 5 -26.58 -24.91 -34.22
N ARG A 6 -27.15 -23.99 -35.02
CA ARG A 6 -26.61 -22.62 -35.16
C ARG A 6 -26.86 -21.78 -33.91
N ALA A 7 -28.04 -21.88 -33.31
CA ALA A 7 -28.35 -21.17 -32.06
C ALA A 7 -27.42 -21.62 -30.91
N LEU A 8 -27.16 -22.93 -30.80
CA LEU A 8 -26.20 -23.49 -29.84
C LEU A 8 -24.78 -22.97 -30.07
N LEU A 9 -24.34 -22.87 -31.33
CA LEU A 9 -23.02 -22.33 -31.67
C LEU A 9 -22.89 -20.86 -31.24
N TYR A 10 -23.90 -20.02 -31.51
CA TYR A 10 -23.89 -18.61 -31.11
C TYR A 10 -23.95 -18.44 -29.59
N LEU A 11 -24.68 -19.30 -28.88
CA LEU A 11 -24.75 -19.28 -27.43
C LEU A 11 -23.38 -19.61 -26.80
N VAL A 12 -22.70 -20.64 -27.32
CA VAL A 12 -21.35 -21.00 -26.86
C VAL A 12 -20.35 -19.88 -27.16
N LEU A 13 -20.43 -19.26 -28.34
CA LEU A 13 -19.56 -18.14 -28.71
C LEU A 13 -19.78 -16.92 -27.80
N ALA A 14 -21.05 -16.61 -27.46
CA ALA A 14 -21.41 -15.52 -26.56
C ALA A 14 -20.89 -15.76 -25.13
N ILE A 15 -20.95 -17.00 -24.63
CA ILE A 15 -20.40 -17.37 -23.32
C ILE A 15 -18.87 -17.21 -23.32
N ILE A 16 -18.17 -17.66 -24.36
CA ILE A 16 -16.71 -17.51 -24.46
C ILE A 16 -16.29 -16.03 -24.49
N LEU A 17 -17.03 -15.18 -25.22
CA LEU A 17 -16.78 -13.74 -25.26
C LEU A 17 -17.05 -13.04 -23.92
N LEU A 18 -18.07 -13.49 -23.16
CA LEU A 18 -18.34 -12.98 -21.81
C LEU A 18 -17.34 -13.48 -20.75
N SER A 19 -16.71 -14.64 -20.97
CA SER A 19 -15.78 -15.27 -20.03
C SER A 19 -14.42 -14.57 -19.95
N GLY A 20 -14.07 -13.76 -20.96
CA GLY A 20 -12.72 -13.23 -21.16
C GLY A 20 -12.34 -11.99 -20.35
N SER A 21 -13.13 -11.56 -19.35
CA SER A 21 -12.90 -10.25 -18.72
C SER A 21 -13.18 -10.21 -17.22
N PHE A 22 -12.80 -11.25 -16.48
CA PHE A 22 -12.59 -11.07 -15.04
C PHE A 22 -11.19 -10.50 -14.85
N PRO A 23 -11.01 -9.25 -14.36
CA PRO A 23 -9.72 -8.87 -13.83
C PRO A 23 -9.45 -9.84 -12.68
N VAL A 24 -8.48 -10.73 -12.88
CA VAL A 24 -7.91 -11.49 -11.78
C VAL A 24 -7.30 -10.43 -10.87
N GLY A 25 -8.04 -10.05 -9.83
CA GLY A 25 -7.51 -9.20 -8.78
C GLY A 25 -6.34 -9.93 -8.18
N GLU A 26 -5.11 -9.49 -8.49
CA GLU A 26 -3.91 -9.99 -7.83
C GLU A 26 -4.12 -9.70 -6.34
N SER A 27 -4.33 -10.75 -5.53
CA SER A 27 -4.48 -10.59 -4.09
C SER A 27 -3.15 -10.07 -3.57
N ALA A 28 -3.08 -8.76 -3.39
CA ALA A 28 -1.84 -8.08 -3.08
C ALA A 28 -1.59 -8.22 -1.57
N ILE A 29 -0.69 -9.13 -1.24
CA ILE A 29 -0.16 -9.33 0.11
C ILE A 29 0.97 -8.30 0.31
N GLY A 30 0.89 -7.52 1.36
CA GLY A 30 2.02 -6.77 1.91
C GLY A 30 2.58 -7.39 3.19
N VAL A 31 3.30 -6.59 4.00
CA VAL A 31 3.61 -6.93 5.40
C VAL A 31 3.67 -5.69 6.31
N ASN A 32 3.61 -5.89 7.63
CA ASN A 32 3.93 -4.86 8.61
C ASN A 32 5.42 -4.95 8.97
N TRP A 33 6.16 -3.86 8.86
CA TRP A 33 7.57 -3.78 9.26
C TRP A 33 7.71 -2.99 10.56
N GLY A 34 7.83 -3.74 11.66
CA GLY A 34 8.13 -3.20 12.99
C GLY A 34 9.61 -2.87 13.16
N THR A 35 9.89 -1.73 13.79
CA THR A 35 11.25 -1.22 14.02
C THR A 35 11.75 -1.41 15.45
N ILE A 36 10.87 -1.83 16.36
CA ILE A 36 11.17 -2.08 17.79
C ILE A 36 11.58 -3.55 17.97
N SER A 37 12.88 -3.83 17.93
CA SER A 37 13.43 -5.16 18.24
C SER A 37 14.88 -5.09 18.72
N PHE A 38 15.29 -6.05 19.56
CA PHE A 38 16.67 -6.13 20.09
C PHE A 38 17.68 -6.55 19.01
N HIS A 39 17.24 -7.37 18.04
CA HIS A 39 18.05 -7.82 16.90
C HIS A 39 17.40 -7.38 15.58
N ARG A 40 17.48 -6.08 15.28
CA ARG A 40 16.93 -5.51 14.04
C ARG A 40 17.82 -5.89 12.85
N LEU A 41 17.21 -6.50 11.83
CA LEU A 41 17.87 -6.70 10.53
C LEU A 41 18.19 -5.35 9.89
N LYS A 42 19.28 -5.30 9.11
CA LYS A 42 19.60 -4.10 8.32
C LYS A 42 18.44 -3.79 7.37
N PRO A 43 18.01 -2.52 7.24
CA PRO A 43 16.88 -2.16 6.39
C PRO A 43 16.98 -2.65 4.94
N SER A 44 18.18 -2.64 4.35
CA SER A 44 18.42 -3.19 3.01
C SER A 44 18.10 -4.68 2.92
N THR A 45 18.53 -5.47 3.92
CA THR A 45 18.24 -6.90 4.00
C THR A 45 16.74 -7.17 4.10
N VAL A 46 16.00 -6.33 4.82
CA VAL A 46 14.53 -6.45 4.87
C VAL A 46 13.94 -6.20 3.48
N VAL A 47 14.38 -5.14 2.78
CA VAL A 47 13.91 -4.84 1.41
C VAL A 47 14.23 -5.98 0.43
N ASP A 48 15.41 -6.58 0.53
CA ASP A 48 15.79 -7.74 -0.30
C ASP A 48 14.85 -8.92 -0.04
N LEU A 49 14.57 -9.24 1.24
CA LEU A 49 13.60 -10.27 1.61
C LEU A 49 12.20 -9.99 1.07
N LEU A 50 11.73 -8.74 1.12
CA LEU A 50 10.42 -8.37 0.56
C LEU A 50 10.38 -8.63 -0.95
N LYS A 51 11.43 -8.23 -1.68
CA LYS A 51 11.53 -8.44 -3.13
C LYS A 51 11.59 -9.92 -3.50
N GLU A 52 12.42 -10.70 -2.80
CA GLU A 52 12.57 -12.14 -3.01
C GLU A 52 11.23 -12.89 -2.80
N ASN A 53 10.43 -12.45 -1.84
CA ASN A 53 9.11 -13.02 -1.55
C ASN A 53 7.97 -12.39 -2.36
N LYS A 54 8.27 -11.53 -3.35
CA LYS A 54 7.29 -10.84 -4.20
C LYS A 54 6.27 -10.01 -3.41
N ILE A 55 6.66 -9.51 -2.24
CA ILE A 55 5.85 -8.62 -1.42
C ILE A 55 5.96 -7.22 -2.00
N LYS A 56 4.84 -6.68 -2.48
CA LYS A 56 4.78 -5.38 -3.17
C LYS A 56 4.38 -4.22 -2.26
N ARG A 57 3.94 -4.49 -1.02
CA ARG A 57 3.44 -3.49 -0.08
C ARG A 57 4.03 -3.65 1.30
N VAL A 58 4.33 -2.53 1.97
CA VAL A 58 4.78 -2.54 3.37
C VAL A 58 4.12 -1.42 4.16
N LYS A 59 3.75 -1.73 5.40
CA LYS A 59 3.34 -0.73 6.39
C LYS A 59 4.47 -0.50 7.39
N LEU A 60 4.92 0.75 7.49
CA LEU A 60 5.75 1.25 8.57
C LEU A 60 4.84 1.83 9.66
N PHE A 61 5.24 1.74 10.92
CA PHE A 61 4.48 2.30 12.05
C PHE A 61 4.81 3.77 12.33
N ASP A 62 5.89 4.26 11.73
CA ASP A 62 6.41 5.62 11.79
C ASP A 62 7.17 5.95 10.49
N ALA A 63 7.62 7.19 10.34
CA ALA A 63 8.48 7.61 9.24
C ALA A 63 9.96 7.30 9.53
N ASP A 64 10.29 6.03 9.82
CA ASP A 64 11.66 5.58 10.11
C ASP A 64 12.59 5.89 8.93
N GLN A 65 13.59 6.73 9.18
CA GLN A 65 14.47 7.25 8.13
C GLN A 65 15.30 6.16 7.45
N GLY A 66 15.69 5.12 8.21
CA GLY A 66 16.50 4.01 7.70
C GLY A 66 15.69 3.09 6.78
N ALA A 67 14.45 2.78 7.16
CA ALA A 67 13.52 2.02 6.36
C ALA A 67 13.14 2.77 5.08
N LEU A 68 12.75 4.05 5.18
CA LEU A 68 12.38 4.86 4.03
C LEU A 68 13.55 5.05 3.05
N ALA A 69 14.77 5.24 3.55
CA ALA A 69 15.96 5.30 2.72
C ALA A 69 16.21 3.98 1.97
N ALA A 70 16.06 2.83 2.63
CA ALA A 70 16.24 1.53 2.00
C ALA A 70 15.15 1.20 0.97
N LEU A 71 13.94 1.73 1.15
CA LEU A 71 12.80 1.55 0.25
C LEU A 71 12.90 2.41 -1.02
N MET A 72 13.81 3.39 -1.08
CA MET A 72 14.01 4.22 -2.27
C MET A 72 14.38 3.36 -3.48
N GLY A 73 13.68 3.58 -4.61
CA GLY A 73 13.93 2.84 -5.84
C GLY A 73 13.57 1.36 -5.78
N SER A 74 12.96 0.88 -4.69
CA SER A 74 12.57 -0.52 -4.55
C SER A 74 11.31 -0.89 -5.34
N GLY A 75 10.45 0.09 -5.60
CA GLY A 75 9.11 -0.12 -6.19
C GLY A 75 8.10 -0.75 -5.23
N ILE A 76 8.43 -0.90 -3.95
CA ILE A 76 7.51 -1.38 -2.91
C ILE A 76 6.66 -0.22 -2.44
N GLU A 77 5.35 -0.39 -2.46
CA GLU A 77 4.39 0.61 -1.99
C GLU A 77 4.45 0.72 -0.46
N VAL A 78 4.54 1.94 0.05
CA VAL A 78 4.72 2.21 1.47
C VAL A 78 3.47 2.89 2.04
N MET A 79 2.98 2.33 3.14
CA MET A 79 2.04 2.98 4.05
C MET A 79 2.78 3.42 5.30
N ILE A 80 2.61 4.68 5.71
CA ILE A 80 3.24 5.25 6.91
C ILE A 80 2.21 5.40 8.04
N GLY A 81 2.50 4.85 9.20
CA GLY A 81 1.75 5.04 10.42
C GLY A 81 2.02 6.40 11.05
N ILE A 82 0.96 7.07 11.51
CA ILE A 82 1.03 8.27 12.34
C ILE A 82 0.48 7.91 13.71
N SER A 83 1.33 8.01 14.75
CA SER A 83 0.94 7.71 16.12
C SER A 83 -0.07 8.73 16.65
N ASN A 84 -0.85 8.36 17.67
CA ASN A 84 -1.83 9.27 18.29
C ASN A 84 -1.19 10.54 18.86
N GLU A 85 0.01 10.41 19.42
CA GLU A 85 0.77 11.56 19.95
C GLU A 85 1.15 12.52 18.81
N MET A 86 1.63 11.97 17.69
CA MET A 86 1.94 12.76 16.51
C MET A 86 0.68 13.39 15.92
N LEU A 87 -0.45 12.68 15.92
CA LEU A 87 -1.72 13.20 15.41
C LEU A 87 -2.16 14.45 16.18
N SER A 88 -2.04 14.47 17.50
CA SER A 88 -2.33 15.66 18.30
C SER A 88 -1.37 16.82 18.01
N ALA A 89 -0.09 16.54 17.75
CA ALA A 89 0.88 17.56 17.38
C ALA A 89 0.61 18.13 15.98
N LEU A 90 0.30 17.27 15.01
CA LEU A 90 0.00 17.64 13.63
C LEU A 90 -1.32 18.38 13.49
N SER A 91 -2.31 18.06 14.33
CA SER A 91 -3.60 18.75 14.33
C SER A 91 -3.56 20.11 15.04
N SER A 92 -2.47 20.43 15.75
CA SER A 92 -2.35 21.69 16.50
C SER A 92 -2.24 22.93 15.59
N SER A 93 -1.64 22.78 14.41
CA SER A 93 -1.52 23.86 13.40
C SER A 93 -1.10 23.30 12.05
N THR A 94 -1.47 24.02 10.98
CA THR A 94 -1.02 23.69 9.60
C THR A 94 0.49 23.78 9.47
N ASP A 95 1.15 24.72 10.15
CA ASP A 95 2.61 24.86 10.11
C ASP A 95 3.30 23.63 10.72
N ALA A 96 2.76 23.06 11.81
CA ALA A 96 3.28 21.84 12.41
C ALA A 96 3.14 20.63 11.45
N SER A 97 2.01 20.50 10.76
CA SER A 97 1.83 19.45 9.75
C SER A 97 2.78 19.61 8.56
N ASP A 98 2.94 20.82 8.05
CA ASP A 98 3.81 21.11 6.91
C ASP A 98 5.27 20.83 7.23
N LEU A 99 5.72 21.24 8.41
CA LEU A 99 7.08 21.00 8.88
C LEU A 99 7.36 19.50 8.98
N TRP A 100 6.43 18.73 9.57
CA TRP A 100 6.60 17.30 9.72
C TRP A 100 6.66 16.58 8.38
N VAL A 101 5.76 16.91 7.44
CA VAL A 101 5.75 16.33 6.08
C VAL A 101 7.08 16.63 5.38
N ARG A 102 7.54 17.89 5.43
CA ARG A 102 8.81 18.29 4.81
C ARG A 102 10.00 17.51 5.36
N GLN A 103 10.05 17.32 6.68
CA GLN A 103 11.17 16.67 7.37
C GLN A 103 11.18 15.15 7.20
N ASN A 104 10.00 14.51 7.26
CA ASN A 104 9.90 13.06 7.41
C ASN A 104 9.44 12.35 6.12
N VAL A 105 8.75 13.04 5.22
CA VAL A 105 8.15 12.43 4.02
C VAL A 105 8.78 13.01 2.75
N SER A 106 8.75 14.33 2.56
CA SER A 106 9.08 14.96 1.27
C SER A 106 10.49 14.63 0.77
N ARG A 107 11.45 14.43 1.68
CA ARG A 107 12.83 14.04 1.33
C ARG A 107 12.94 12.68 0.62
N TYR A 108 11.94 11.81 0.76
CA TYR A 108 11.91 10.49 0.15
C TYR A 108 11.01 10.44 -1.10
N VAL A 109 10.17 11.46 -1.32
CA VAL A 109 9.27 11.55 -2.48
C VAL A 109 9.97 12.32 -3.61
N VAL A 110 10.95 11.66 -4.22
CA VAL A 110 11.73 12.17 -5.36
C VAL A 110 11.75 11.16 -6.50
N LYS A 111 12.25 11.53 -7.67
CA LYS A 111 12.45 10.56 -8.76
C LYS A 111 13.42 9.46 -8.31
N GLY A 112 12.95 8.21 -8.29
CA GLY A 112 13.71 7.08 -7.72
C GLY A 112 13.67 7.01 -6.19
N GLY A 113 12.79 7.78 -5.55
CA GLY A 113 12.55 7.76 -4.12
C GLY A 113 11.66 6.60 -3.65
N ALA A 114 11.15 6.69 -2.44
CA ALA A 114 10.24 5.69 -1.87
C ALA A 114 8.82 5.90 -2.42
N ASP A 115 8.12 4.81 -2.73
CA ASP A 115 6.75 4.85 -3.26
C ASP A 115 5.72 4.95 -2.12
N ILE A 116 5.65 6.11 -1.48
CA ILE A 116 4.74 6.38 -0.35
C ILE A 116 3.36 6.69 -0.91
N ARG A 117 2.37 5.84 -0.61
CA ARG A 117 1.01 5.94 -1.15
C ARG A 117 -0.05 6.26 -0.11
N PHE A 118 0.16 5.82 1.13
CA PHE A 118 -0.88 5.87 2.16
C PHE A 118 -0.33 6.33 3.50
N PHE A 119 -1.17 7.03 4.25
CA PHE A 119 -0.97 7.30 5.68
C PHE A 119 -2.05 6.56 6.47
N SER A 120 -1.67 5.93 7.57
CA SER A 120 -2.63 5.32 8.49
C SER A 120 -2.60 6.04 9.83
N PHE A 121 -3.76 6.53 10.25
CA PHE A 121 -3.98 7.19 11.53
C PHE A 121 -4.83 6.25 12.38
N THR A 122 -4.22 5.48 13.29
CA THR A 122 -4.89 4.71 14.36
C THR A 122 -3.90 3.67 14.93
N LEU A 123 -4.05 3.42 16.23
CA LEU A 123 -3.36 2.44 17.07
C LEU A 123 -3.10 1.06 16.43
N PRO A 124 -2.16 0.27 16.97
CA PRO A 124 -1.79 -1.04 16.45
C PRO A 124 -2.92 -2.06 16.67
N LEU A 125 -4.02 -1.95 15.92
CA LEU A 125 -4.99 -3.03 15.80
C LEU A 125 -5.04 -3.53 14.36
N PHE A 126 -4.56 -4.76 14.27
CA PHE A 126 -4.67 -5.80 13.27
C PHE A 126 -5.84 -5.71 12.26
N LEU A 127 -6.95 -5.05 12.59
CA LEU A 127 -8.20 -5.11 11.82
C LEU A 127 -8.28 -4.11 10.65
N VAL A 128 -7.76 -2.89 10.77
CA VAL A 128 -7.81 -1.90 9.65
C VAL A 128 -6.72 -2.18 8.61
N SER A 129 -5.58 -2.72 9.04
CA SER A 129 -4.45 -3.00 8.13
C SER A 129 -4.80 -4.11 7.13
N VAL A 130 -5.64 -5.09 7.49
CA VAL A 130 -6.05 -6.17 6.58
C VAL A 130 -6.85 -5.62 5.40
N PHE A 131 -7.79 -4.71 5.63
CA PHE A 131 -8.68 -4.23 4.57
C PHE A 131 -8.02 -3.23 3.61
N ALA A 132 -7.20 -2.30 4.10
CA ALA A 132 -6.46 -1.38 3.24
C ALA A 132 -5.41 -2.13 2.39
N PHE A 133 -4.82 -3.17 2.96
CA PHE A 133 -3.78 -3.97 2.32
C PHE A 133 -4.30 -4.98 1.31
N LEU A 134 -5.48 -5.56 1.56
CA LEU A 134 -6.20 -6.40 0.61
C LEU A 134 -6.84 -5.61 -0.55
N GLY A 135 -6.63 -4.29 -0.63
CA GLY A 135 -7.22 -3.45 -1.66
C GLY A 135 -8.75 -3.30 -1.52
N GLN A 136 -9.28 -3.54 -0.32
CA GLN A 136 -10.71 -3.47 -0.03
C GLN A 136 -11.16 -2.12 0.53
N PHE A 137 -10.22 -1.24 0.90
CA PHE A 137 -10.51 0.14 1.32
C PHE A 137 -9.69 1.11 0.49
N ASP A 138 -10.40 1.89 -0.34
CA ASP A 138 -9.87 3.09 -0.99
C ASP A 138 -10.01 4.26 -0.01
N PHE A 139 -8.90 4.72 0.55
CA PHE A 139 -8.87 5.82 1.52
C PHE A 139 -9.06 7.19 0.85
N SER A 140 -9.21 7.25 -0.48
CA SER A 140 -9.48 8.48 -1.23
C SER A 140 -10.83 9.15 -0.87
N GLN A 141 -11.67 8.50 -0.06
CA GLN A 141 -12.98 9.02 0.36
C GLN A 141 -13.03 9.67 1.75
N GLU A 142 -11.98 9.62 2.59
CA GLU A 142 -12.09 10.11 3.99
C GLU A 142 -11.14 11.22 4.41
N VAL A 143 -10.19 11.63 3.56
CA VAL A 143 -9.48 12.90 3.75
C VAL A 143 -9.69 13.72 2.49
N GLY A 144 -10.80 14.46 2.47
CA GLY A 144 -11.07 15.50 1.50
C GLY A 144 -10.05 16.63 1.65
N MET A 145 -8.82 16.40 1.20
CA MET A 145 -7.88 17.45 0.87
C MET A 145 -8.09 17.82 -0.60
N LYS A 146 -9.01 18.77 -0.81
CA LYS A 146 -8.90 19.72 -1.92
C LYS A 146 -7.78 20.72 -1.61
#